data_AF-A0AA88JI95-F1
#
_entry.id   AF-A0AA88JI95-F1
#
_cell.length_a   1.000
_cell.length_b   1.000
_cell.length_c   1.000
_cell.angle_alpha   90.00
_cell.angle_beta   90.00
_cell.angle_gamma   90.00
#
_symmetry.space_group_name_H-M   'P 1'
#
loop_
_entity.id
_entity.type
_entity.pdbx_description
1 polymer ?
#
loop_
_entity_poly.entity_id
_entity_poly.type
_entity_poly.pdbx_seq_one_letter_code
_entity_poly.pdbx_strand_id
1 'polypeptide(L)'
;MERRFKVYVYSEGDLPIAHDGPCKNIYSTEGRFIHEMEQGQGRFRTTEGESAHVYFMPFSVTWMVKYLYKPNSNDQNPLRRYVADYGPHASEGNPFVYKNSIRVLCNANSTEGFNPQKDVTLPEIHLLTGDTPEELVTPPTFDAPRKYLGFFAGGLHGSIRPVLLKHWKGRDKDLPVYEYLPKDLNQTYHSFMLNSKFCLCPSGYEVASPRVVEAIYAECVPVILSENYVLPFSDILKWDAFSIKVEVSDIPRLKEILSAVPEEKYRKLKEGLQVVRKHFELNQPAKRFDVFHMLLHSIWLRRLNFRVVQSA
;
A
#
# COMPACT_ATOMS: atom_id res chain seq x y z
N MET A 1 4.22 22.54 5.92
CA MET A 1 3.53 21.89 4.77
C MET A 1 2.05 22.26 4.77
N GLU A 2 1.23 21.83 5.74
CA GLU A 2 -0.25 21.97 5.74
C GLU A 2 -0.82 23.37 5.43
N ARG A 3 -0.17 24.46 5.86
CA ARG A 3 -0.63 25.83 5.60
C ARG A 3 -0.19 26.42 4.25
N ARG A 4 0.80 25.80 3.61
CA ARG A 4 1.50 26.37 2.43
C ARG A 4 1.33 25.51 1.19
N PHE A 5 1.25 24.19 1.33
CA PHE A 5 1.23 23.30 0.19
C PHE A 5 -0.05 23.48 -0.62
N LYS A 6 0.11 23.72 -1.92
CA LYS A 6 -0.98 23.93 -2.87
C LYS A 6 -0.84 22.97 -4.03
N VAL A 7 -1.92 22.27 -4.34
CA VAL A 7 -2.04 21.29 -5.40
C VAL A 7 -3.05 21.85 -6.40
N TYR A 8 -2.60 22.12 -7.61
CA TYR A 8 -3.51 22.44 -8.71
C TYR A 8 -4.14 21.14 -9.19
N VAL A 9 -5.46 21.06 -9.18
CA VAL A 9 -6.19 19.90 -9.70
C VAL A 9 -6.72 20.30 -11.06
N TYR A 10 -6.25 19.62 -12.11
CA TYR A 10 -6.78 19.84 -13.47
C TYR A 10 -8.29 19.64 -13.46
N SER A 11 -9.01 20.54 -14.14
CA SER A 11 -10.48 20.54 -14.22
C SER A 11 -11.01 19.80 -15.45
N GLU A 12 -10.11 19.48 -16.37
CA GLU A 12 -10.41 18.88 -17.65
C GLU A 12 -10.98 17.48 -17.46
N GLY A 13 -12.02 17.25 -18.28
CA GLY A 13 -12.70 16.03 -18.71
C GLY A 13 -13.68 15.34 -17.74
N ASP A 14 -14.03 14.09 -18.09
CA ASP A 14 -15.35 13.58 -17.78
C ASP A 14 -15.38 12.43 -16.76
N LEU A 15 -16.40 12.52 -15.90
CA LEU A 15 -16.88 11.40 -15.09
C LEU A 15 -17.33 10.22 -15.98
N PRO A 16 -17.18 8.97 -15.51
CA PRO A 16 -16.66 8.58 -14.20
C PRO A 16 -15.13 8.41 -14.18
N ILE A 17 -14.43 8.59 -15.29
CA ILE A 17 -13.01 8.21 -15.39
C ILE A 17 -12.09 9.19 -14.65
N ALA A 18 -12.46 10.48 -14.64
CA ALA A 18 -11.77 11.50 -13.88
C ALA A 18 -12.65 12.15 -12.83
N HIS A 19 -12.01 12.81 -11.87
CA HIS A 19 -12.61 13.46 -10.71
C HIS A 19 -13.37 12.52 -9.76
N ASP A 20 -13.34 11.22 -10.04
CA ASP A 20 -13.93 10.17 -9.22
C ASP A 20 -13.10 8.89 -9.31
N GLY A 21 -13.24 8.05 -8.28
CA GLY A 21 -12.55 6.77 -8.18
C GLY A 21 -13.23 5.86 -7.18
N PRO A 22 -13.10 4.53 -7.34
CA PRO A 22 -13.70 3.59 -6.40
C PRO A 22 -13.08 3.76 -5.01
N CYS A 23 -13.88 4.20 -4.04
CA CYS A 23 -13.47 4.31 -2.63
C CYS A 23 -13.53 2.96 -1.87
N LYS A 24 -13.47 1.83 -2.59
CA LYS A 24 -13.63 0.46 -2.06
C LYS A 24 -12.68 -0.51 -2.75
N ASN A 25 -12.58 -1.72 -2.22
CA ASN A 25 -11.64 -2.76 -2.60
C ASN A 25 -10.19 -2.25 -2.53
N ILE A 26 -9.29 -2.86 -3.30
CA ILE A 26 -7.84 -2.57 -3.31
C ILE A 26 -7.49 -1.17 -3.85
N TYR A 27 -8.43 -0.53 -4.54
CA TYR A 27 -8.27 0.80 -5.13
C TYR A 27 -8.77 1.92 -4.23
N SER A 28 -9.18 1.59 -2.99
CA SER A 28 -9.80 2.54 -2.07
C SER A 28 -8.90 3.76 -1.80
N THR A 29 -7.58 3.58 -1.75
CA THR A 29 -6.62 4.66 -1.47
C THR A 29 -6.58 5.70 -2.60
N GLU A 30 -6.58 5.25 -3.86
CA GLU A 30 -6.66 6.14 -5.04
C GLU A 30 -7.97 6.93 -5.03
N GLY A 31 -9.10 6.24 -4.95
CA GLY A 31 -10.41 6.88 -4.96
C GLY A 31 -10.61 7.86 -3.81
N ARG A 32 -10.19 7.49 -2.59
CA ARG A 32 -10.28 8.37 -1.41
C ARG A 32 -9.36 9.59 -1.52
N PHE A 33 -8.19 9.46 -2.15
CA PHE A 33 -7.30 10.60 -2.40
C PHE A 33 -7.93 11.59 -3.40
N ILE A 34 -8.47 11.09 -4.53
CA ILE A 34 -9.19 11.91 -5.51
C ILE A 34 -10.36 12.63 -4.82
N HIS A 35 -11.16 11.89 -4.06
CA HIS A 35 -12.31 12.43 -3.34
C HIS A 35 -11.93 13.55 -2.37
N GLU A 36 -10.90 13.37 -1.54
CA GLU A 36 -10.48 14.43 -0.60
C GLU A 36 -9.86 15.64 -1.32
N MET A 37 -9.20 15.44 -2.47
CA MET A 37 -8.73 16.54 -3.31
C MET A 37 -9.88 17.32 -3.95
N GLU A 38 -10.95 16.64 -4.38
CA GLU A 38 -12.09 17.25 -5.06
C GLU A 38 -13.12 17.87 -4.10
N GLN A 39 -13.52 17.10 -3.08
CA GLN A 39 -14.67 17.34 -2.21
C GLN A 39 -14.29 17.53 -0.73
N GLY A 40 -13.02 17.40 -0.39
CA GLY A 40 -12.53 17.56 0.98
C GLY A 40 -12.60 19.00 1.49
N GLN A 41 -11.88 19.29 2.57
CA GLN A 41 -11.92 20.63 3.20
C GLN A 41 -11.28 21.75 2.35
N GLY A 42 -10.82 21.48 1.12
CA GLY A 42 -10.25 22.46 0.21
C GLY A 42 -8.92 23.09 0.66
N ARG A 43 -8.28 22.59 1.72
CA ARG A 43 -7.06 23.21 2.29
C ARG A 43 -5.88 23.19 1.33
N PHE A 44 -5.73 22.09 0.59
CA PHE A 44 -4.60 21.83 -0.31
C PHE A 44 -4.89 22.20 -1.76
N ARG A 45 -6.15 22.12 -2.22
CA ARG A 45 -6.52 22.45 -3.61
C ARG A 45 -6.33 23.94 -3.90
N THR A 46 -5.88 24.26 -5.10
CA THR A 46 -5.90 25.61 -5.69
C THR A 46 -6.40 25.54 -7.13
N THR A 47 -7.06 26.60 -7.60
CA THR A 47 -7.41 26.81 -9.02
C THR A 47 -6.46 27.79 -9.71
N GLU A 48 -5.52 28.37 -8.96
CA GLU A 48 -4.50 29.27 -9.49
C GLU A 48 -3.23 28.47 -9.78
N GLY A 49 -2.93 28.26 -11.05
CA GLY A 49 -1.77 27.49 -11.48
C GLY A 49 -0.43 28.07 -10.99
N GLU A 50 -0.31 29.39 -10.85
CA GLU A 50 0.93 30.07 -10.44
C GLU A 50 1.26 29.90 -8.95
N SER A 51 0.24 29.73 -8.10
CA SER A 51 0.43 29.51 -6.66
C SER A 51 0.61 28.04 -6.30
N ALA A 52 0.49 27.14 -7.29
CA ALA A 52 0.60 25.71 -7.12
C ALA A 52 2.04 25.24 -6.91
N HIS A 53 2.21 24.23 -6.06
CA HIS A 53 3.50 23.58 -5.82
C HIS A 53 3.64 22.30 -6.65
N VAL A 54 2.52 21.63 -6.91
CA VAL A 54 2.41 20.45 -7.76
C VAL A 54 1.09 20.50 -8.52
N TYR A 55 1.03 19.78 -9.64
CA TYR A 55 -0.16 19.61 -10.46
C TYR A 55 -0.62 18.15 -10.36
N PHE A 56 -1.91 17.94 -10.13
CA PHE A 56 -2.53 16.64 -9.95
C PHE A 56 -3.56 16.40 -11.05
N MET A 57 -3.47 15.24 -11.70
CA MET A 57 -4.43 14.77 -12.69
C MET A 57 -5.34 13.73 -12.02
N PRO A 58 -6.62 14.03 -11.81
CA PRO A 58 -7.50 13.21 -10.97
C PRO A 58 -8.16 12.06 -11.74
N PHE A 59 -7.42 11.22 -12.47
CA PHE A 59 -8.00 10.06 -13.15
C PHE A 59 -7.86 8.76 -12.34
N SER A 60 -8.86 7.88 -12.47
CA SER A 60 -8.92 6.58 -11.81
C SER A 60 -8.52 5.47 -12.77
N VAL A 61 -7.42 4.76 -12.46
CA VAL A 61 -6.96 3.63 -13.28
C VAL A 61 -8.04 2.54 -13.33
N THR A 62 -8.78 2.37 -12.23
CA THR A 62 -9.86 1.38 -12.16
C THR A 62 -11.00 1.71 -13.13
N TRP A 63 -11.40 2.97 -13.19
CA TRP A 63 -12.45 3.40 -14.11
C TRP A 63 -11.97 3.35 -15.56
N MET A 64 -10.71 3.73 -15.82
CA MET A 64 -10.12 3.54 -17.13
C MET A 64 -10.18 2.07 -17.59
N VAL A 65 -9.72 1.13 -16.75
CA VAL A 65 -9.78 -0.30 -17.09
C VAL A 65 -11.22 -0.75 -17.31
N LYS A 66 -12.16 -0.34 -16.45
CA LYS A 66 -13.56 -0.76 -16.59
C LYS A 66 -14.22 -0.25 -17.89
N TYR A 67 -13.95 0.98 -18.28
CA TYR A 67 -14.67 1.64 -19.38
C TYR A 67 -13.92 1.61 -20.71
N LEU A 68 -12.60 1.49 -20.70
CA LEU A 68 -11.77 1.56 -21.91
C LEU A 68 -11.13 0.22 -22.27
N TYR A 69 -10.83 -0.65 -21.30
CA TYR A 69 -10.19 -1.94 -21.59
C TYR A 69 -11.22 -3.00 -21.94
N LYS A 70 -11.00 -3.68 -23.07
CA LYS A 70 -11.80 -4.84 -23.47
C LYS A 70 -11.24 -6.10 -22.80
N PRO A 71 -12.00 -6.82 -21.98
CA PRO A 71 -11.51 -8.05 -21.34
C PRO A 71 -10.97 -9.06 -22.37
N ASN A 72 -9.85 -9.71 -22.03
CA ASN A 72 -9.14 -10.69 -22.86
C ASN A 72 -8.58 -10.19 -24.19
N SER A 73 -8.58 -8.88 -24.46
CA SER A 73 -7.98 -8.33 -25.70
C SER A 73 -6.45 -8.22 -25.64
N ASN A 74 -5.88 -8.09 -24.44
CA ASN A 74 -4.50 -7.64 -24.19
C ASN A 74 -4.16 -6.28 -24.85
N ASP A 75 -5.17 -5.56 -25.37
CA ASP A 75 -5.00 -4.29 -26.04
C ASP A 75 -5.08 -3.16 -25.01
N GLN A 76 -3.92 -2.62 -24.65
CA GLN A 76 -3.80 -1.49 -23.75
C GLN A 76 -3.98 -0.13 -24.46
N ASN A 77 -4.07 -0.10 -25.80
CA ASN A 77 -4.08 1.16 -26.55
C ASN A 77 -5.21 2.13 -26.13
N PRO A 78 -6.45 1.68 -25.81
CA PRO A 78 -7.49 2.59 -25.32
C PRO A 78 -7.12 3.30 -24.01
N LEU A 79 -6.49 2.58 -23.08
CA LEU A 79 -5.97 3.16 -21.83
C LEU A 79 -4.84 4.15 -22.12
N ARG A 80 -3.96 3.79 -23.06
CA ARG A 80 -2.83 4.64 -23.47
C ARG A 80 -3.29 5.95 -24.10
N ARG A 81 -4.27 5.89 -25.00
CA ARG A 81 -4.85 7.06 -25.65
C ARG A 81 -5.52 7.99 -24.65
N TYR A 82 -6.34 7.46 -23.75
CA TYR A 82 -6.98 8.28 -22.72
C TYR A 82 -5.96 9.03 -21.86
N VAL A 83 -4.91 8.37 -21.37
CA VAL A 83 -3.83 9.01 -20.60
C VAL A 83 -2.92 9.88 -21.49
N ALA A 84 -2.92 9.73 -22.81
CA ALA A 84 -2.25 10.68 -23.70
C ALA A 84 -3.07 11.97 -23.84
N ASP A 85 -4.40 11.84 -23.91
CA ASP A 85 -5.35 12.95 -24.09
C ASP A 85 -5.61 13.72 -22.77
N TYR A 86 -5.56 13.04 -21.63
CA TYR A 86 -5.81 13.57 -20.27
C TYR A 86 -4.53 13.79 -19.44
N GLY A 87 -3.41 13.23 -19.90
CA GLY A 87 -2.07 13.19 -19.29
C GLY A 87 -1.78 11.89 -18.52
N PRO A 88 -0.52 11.42 -18.36
CA PRO A 88 0.72 11.57 -19.11
C PRO A 88 1.30 10.19 -19.54
N HIS A 89 0.87 9.60 -20.65
CA HIS A 89 1.80 8.74 -21.42
C HIS A 89 2.97 9.58 -21.95
N ALA A 90 2.86 10.92 -21.82
CA ALA A 90 3.95 11.86 -21.82
C ALA A 90 5.06 11.54 -20.79
N SER A 91 4.85 10.88 -19.64
CA SER A 91 6.03 10.62 -18.79
C SER A 91 6.97 9.61 -19.46
N GLU A 92 6.55 8.39 -19.78
CA GLU A 92 7.42 7.43 -20.49
C GLU A 92 7.75 7.85 -21.94
N GLY A 93 6.81 8.48 -22.65
CA GLY A 93 7.01 8.93 -24.04
C GLY A 93 7.65 10.31 -24.20
N ASN A 94 7.72 11.11 -23.13
CA ASN A 94 8.39 12.41 -23.09
C ASN A 94 9.40 12.41 -21.90
N PRO A 95 10.70 12.24 -22.20
CA PRO A 95 11.77 12.15 -21.21
C PRO A 95 11.81 13.31 -20.21
N PHE A 96 11.34 14.50 -20.59
CA PHE A 96 11.28 15.64 -19.69
C PHE A 96 10.26 15.43 -18.57
N VAL A 97 9.05 14.96 -18.90
CA VAL A 97 8.01 14.68 -17.92
C VAL A 97 8.36 13.45 -17.10
N TYR A 98 8.98 12.42 -17.69
CA TYR A 98 9.52 11.29 -16.94
C TYR A 98 10.45 11.75 -15.83
N LYS A 99 11.40 12.63 -16.19
CA LYS A 99 12.50 13.03 -15.31
C LYS A 99 12.05 13.98 -14.21
N ASN A 100 11.12 14.88 -14.51
CA ASN A 100 10.79 16.01 -13.65
C ASN A 100 9.47 15.86 -12.86
N SER A 101 8.66 14.81 -13.13
CA SER A 101 7.42 14.57 -12.37
C SER A 101 7.64 13.66 -11.17
N ILE A 102 6.89 13.91 -10.09
CA ILE A 102 6.74 13.01 -8.94
C ILE A 102 5.60 12.07 -9.26
N ARG A 103 5.85 10.77 -9.32
CA ARG A 103 4.80 9.76 -9.52
C ARG A 103 4.38 9.17 -8.18
N VAL A 104 3.09 8.90 -8.02
CA VAL A 104 2.54 8.20 -6.85
C VAL A 104 2.06 6.84 -7.36
N LEU A 105 2.72 5.75 -6.98
CA LEU A 105 2.56 4.44 -7.62
C LEU A 105 2.30 3.34 -6.60
N CYS A 106 1.34 2.46 -6.89
CA CYS A 106 1.10 1.26 -6.08
C CYS A 106 2.22 0.22 -6.28
N ASN A 107 2.63 -0.05 -7.52
CA ASN A 107 3.78 -0.93 -7.80
C ASN A 107 5.11 -0.16 -7.62
N ALA A 108 5.61 -0.10 -6.39
CA ALA A 108 6.86 0.59 -6.04
C ALA A 108 8.09 -0.33 -6.10
N ASN A 109 8.31 -0.97 -7.25
CA ASN A 109 9.46 -1.84 -7.50
C ASN A 109 10.63 -1.05 -8.11
N SER A 110 11.76 -0.95 -7.40
CA SER A 110 12.90 -0.15 -7.83
C SER A 110 13.61 -0.68 -9.09
N THR A 111 13.40 -1.94 -9.48
CA THR A 111 13.95 -2.49 -10.73
C THR A 111 13.04 -2.26 -11.94
N GLU A 112 11.79 -1.84 -11.73
CA GLU A 112 10.79 -1.62 -12.78
C GLU A 112 10.54 -0.12 -13.03
N GLY A 113 11.57 0.69 -12.78
CA GLY A 113 11.55 2.12 -13.07
C GLY A 113 10.97 3.00 -11.96
N PHE A 114 10.60 2.45 -10.79
CA PHE A 114 10.32 3.27 -9.61
C PHE A 114 11.61 3.89 -9.07
N ASN A 115 11.64 5.20 -8.88
CA ASN A 115 12.79 5.90 -8.29
C ASN A 115 12.43 6.41 -6.88
N PRO A 116 12.94 5.81 -5.79
CA PRO A 116 12.59 6.21 -4.43
C PRO A 116 12.98 7.65 -4.06
N GLN A 117 13.91 8.26 -4.78
CA GLN A 117 14.29 9.66 -4.55
C GLN A 117 13.31 10.67 -5.15
N LYS A 118 12.43 10.21 -6.06
CA LYS A 118 11.54 11.06 -6.85
C LYS A 118 10.07 10.67 -6.68
N ASP A 119 9.79 9.37 -6.68
CA ASP A 119 8.45 8.78 -6.67
C ASP A 119 8.02 8.42 -5.24
N VAL A 120 6.70 8.35 -5.04
CA VAL A 120 6.03 8.04 -3.77
C VAL A 120 5.32 6.70 -3.92
N THR A 121 5.49 5.82 -2.95
CA THR A 121 4.72 4.57 -2.86
C THR A 121 3.31 4.87 -2.37
N LEU A 122 2.29 4.44 -3.12
CA LEU A 122 0.89 4.44 -2.72
C LEU A 122 0.59 3.15 -1.95
N PRO A 123 0.22 3.20 -0.66
CA PRO A 123 -0.18 1.99 0.06
C PRO A 123 -1.46 1.42 -0.54
N GLU A 124 -1.51 0.10 -0.67
CA GLU A 124 -2.71 -0.62 -1.07
C GLU A 124 -3.54 -0.93 0.18
N ILE A 125 -4.75 -0.39 0.26
CA ILE A 125 -5.67 -0.61 1.38
C ILE A 125 -6.93 -1.27 0.83
N HIS A 126 -7.23 -2.47 1.31
CA HIS A 126 -8.39 -3.22 0.87
C HIS A 126 -9.60 -2.94 1.75
N LEU A 127 -10.55 -2.13 1.25
CA LEU A 127 -11.80 -1.80 1.95
C LEU A 127 -13.00 -2.41 1.20
N LEU A 128 -13.36 -3.66 1.50
CA LEU A 128 -14.42 -4.41 0.77
C LEU A 128 -15.73 -3.61 0.61
N THR A 129 -16.22 -3.01 1.70
CA THR A 129 -17.45 -2.20 1.73
C THR A 129 -17.18 -0.69 1.62
N GLY A 130 -15.91 -0.29 1.58
CA GLY A 130 -15.49 1.11 1.74
C GLY A 130 -15.07 1.47 3.17
N ASP A 131 -15.35 0.59 4.14
CA ASP A 131 -14.93 0.74 5.54
C ASP A 131 -13.88 -0.31 5.93
N THR A 132 -13.15 -0.02 6.99
CA THR A 132 -12.22 -1.00 7.57
C THR A 132 -13.03 -2.16 8.12
N PRO A 133 -12.65 -3.44 7.87
CA PRO A 133 -13.37 -4.58 8.42
C PRO A 133 -13.56 -4.45 9.93
N GLU A 134 -14.78 -4.68 10.44
CA GLU A 134 -15.12 -4.47 11.85
C GLU A 134 -14.18 -5.21 12.81
N GLU A 135 -13.80 -6.44 12.44
CA GLU A 135 -12.83 -7.28 13.15
C GLU A 135 -11.46 -6.60 13.34
N LEU A 136 -11.07 -5.73 12.39
CA LEU A 136 -9.80 -5.03 12.40
C LEU A 136 -9.90 -3.63 13.02
N VAL A 137 -11.09 -3.08 13.25
CA VAL A 137 -11.27 -1.75 13.86
C VAL A 137 -10.71 -1.72 15.28
N THR A 138 -10.98 -2.77 16.07
CA THR A 138 -10.50 -2.89 17.44
C THR A 138 -9.60 -4.12 17.56
N PRO A 139 -8.27 -3.96 17.55
CA PRO A 139 -7.36 -5.10 17.69
C PRO A 139 -7.44 -5.66 19.13
N PRO A 140 -6.97 -6.89 19.37
CA PRO A 140 -6.86 -7.45 20.70
C PRO A 140 -5.98 -6.58 21.60
N THR A 141 -6.16 -6.69 22.92
CA THR A 141 -5.35 -5.95 23.89
C THR A 141 -3.85 -6.22 23.69
N PHE A 142 -3.01 -5.29 24.14
CA PHE A 142 -1.57 -5.36 23.91
C PHE A 142 -0.96 -6.69 24.41
N ASP A 143 -1.40 -7.17 25.57
CA ASP A 143 -0.91 -8.42 26.19
C ASP A 143 -1.76 -9.65 25.84
N ALA A 144 -2.75 -9.53 24.92
CA ALA A 144 -3.54 -10.68 24.49
C ALA A 144 -2.63 -11.76 23.88
N PRO A 145 -2.72 -13.02 24.34
CA PRO A 145 -1.91 -14.09 23.80
C PRO A 145 -2.29 -14.34 22.34
N ARG A 146 -1.28 -14.42 21.46
CA ARG A 146 -1.44 -14.84 20.06
C ARG A 146 -1.20 -16.34 19.97
N LYS A 147 -2.19 -17.08 19.48
CA LYS A 147 -2.15 -18.55 19.36
C LYS A 147 -1.08 -19.04 18.38
N TYR A 148 -0.90 -18.34 17.25
CA TYR A 148 -0.05 -18.77 16.16
C TYR A 148 1.26 -17.96 16.14
N LEU A 149 2.36 -18.62 15.81
CA LEU A 149 3.63 -17.95 15.55
C LEU A 149 3.48 -17.02 14.35
N GLY A 150 2.90 -17.51 13.26
CA GLY A 150 2.57 -16.64 12.15
C GLY A 150 1.49 -17.20 11.23
N PHE A 151 1.10 -16.42 10.24
CA PHE A 151 0.02 -16.80 9.34
C PHE A 151 0.22 -16.29 7.91
N PHE A 152 -0.26 -17.08 6.95
CA PHE A 152 -0.48 -16.67 5.58
C PHE A 152 -1.71 -17.35 4.99
N ALA A 153 -2.51 -16.59 4.24
CA ALA A 153 -3.45 -17.13 3.27
C ALA A 153 -3.45 -16.29 2.00
N GLY A 154 -3.32 -16.93 0.84
CA GLY A 154 -3.38 -16.27 -0.46
C GLY A 154 -3.03 -17.19 -1.63
N GLY A 155 -3.72 -16.98 -2.75
CA GLY A 155 -3.55 -17.79 -3.96
C GLY A 155 -2.17 -17.65 -4.61
N LEU A 156 -1.89 -18.57 -5.54
CA LEU A 156 -0.68 -18.56 -6.38
C LEU A 156 -0.60 -17.29 -7.21
N HIS A 157 0.38 -16.45 -6.90
CA HIS A 157 0.56 -15.14 -7.54
C HIS A 157 2.02 -14.70 -7.36
N GLY A 158 2.68 -14.25 -8.43
CA GLY A 158 4.12 -13.94 -8.42
C GLY A 158 5.01 -15.17 -8.23
N SER A 159 6.32 -14.92 -8.09
CA SER A 159 7.35 -15.97 -7.93
C SER A 159 7.51 -16.45 -6.49
N ILE A 160 7.23 -15.60 -5.50
CA ILE A 160 7.50 -15.88 -4.07
C ILE A 160 6.42 -16.78 -3.44
N ARG A 161 5.14 -16.54 -3.73
CA ARG A 161 4.03 -17.31 -3.13
C ARG A 161 4.09 -18.81 -3.45
N PRO A 162 4.42 -19.25 -4.69
CA PRO A 162 4.64 -20.66 -4.98
C PRO A 162 5.72 -21.30 -4.09
N VAL A 163 6.82 -20.59 -3.82
CA VAL A 163 7.88 -21.07 -2.92
C VAL A 163 7.36 -21.20 -1.50
N LEU A 164 6.68 -20.17 -0.98
CA LEU A 164 6.09 -20.20 0.36
C LEU A 164 5.09 -21.34 0.53
N LEU A 165 4.14 -21.48 -0.40
CA LEU A 165 3.12 -22.52 -0.39
C LEU A 165 3.74 -23.91 -0.50
N LYS A 166 4.72 -24.09 -1.40
CA LYS A 166 5.44 -25.37 -1.53
C LYS A 166 6.08 -25.80 -0.22
N HIS A 167 6.70 -24.87 0.52
CA HIS A 167 7.41 -25.17 1.75
C HIS A 167 6.53 -25.31 2.98
N TRP A 168 5.46 -24.51 3.12
CA TRP A 168 4.74 -24.39 4.40
C TRP A 168 3.26 -24.79 4.37
N LYS A 169 2.61 -24.88 3.19
CA LYS A 169 1.17 -25.17 3.10
C LYS A 169 0.83 -26.48 3.83
N GLY A 170 0.00 -26.37 4.87
CA GLY A 170 -0.47 -27.51 5.67
C GLY A 170 0.61 -28.28 6.45
N ARG A 171 1.82 -27.71 6.64
CA ARG A 171 2.94 -28.44 7.26
C ARG A 171 3.15 -28.18 8.75
N ASP A 172 2.71 -27.03 9.25
CA ASP A 172 2.94 -26.61 10.64
C ASP A 172 1.69 -26.00 11.25
N LYS A 173 1.38 -26.38 12.49
CA LYS A 173 0.18 -25.93 13.21
C LYS A 173 0.36 -24.55 13.85
N ASP A 174 1.61 -24.17 14.14
CA ASP A 174 1.96 -22.87 14.72
C ASP A 174 2.18 -21.81 13.64
N LEU A 175 2.49 -22.24 12.40
CA LEU A 175 2.61 -21.39 11.22
C LEU A 175 1.61 -21.83 10.13
N PRO A 176 0.29 -21.64 10.34
CA PRO A 176 -0.74 -21.93 9.34
C PRO A 176 -0.50 -21.16 8.03
N VAL A 177 -0.32 -21.92 6.95
CA VAL A 177 -0.17 -21.42 5.59
C VAL A 177 -1.22 -22.06 4.70
N TYR A 178 -2.06 -21.24 4.07
CA TYR A 178 -3.13 -21.65 3.18
C TYR A 178 -3.00 -20.98 1.81
N GLU A 179 -3.46 -21.66 0.77
CA GLU A 179 -3.67 -21.03 -0.54
C GLU A 179 -5.02 -20.32 -0.57
N TYR A 180 -6.08 -21.05 -0.20
CA TYR A 180 -7.40 -20.53 0.10
C TYR A 180 -7.84 -21.14 1.43
N LEU A 181 -8.52 -20.35 2.26
CA LEU A 181 -9.09 -20.87 3.50
C LEU A 181 -10.25 -21.82 3.18
N PRO A 182 -10.26 -23.04 3.75
CA PRO A 182 -11.43 -23.93 3.70
C PRO A 182 -12.71 -23.22 4.17
N LYS A 183 -13.82 -23.45 3.47
CA LYS A 183 -15.12 -22.80 3.75
C LYS A 183 -15.77 -23.29 5.05
N ASP A 184 -15.40 -24.48 5.49
CA ASP A 184 -15.88 -25.18 6.68
C ASP A 184 -15.07 -24.84 7.95
N LEU A 185 -14.03 -24.01 7.84
CA LEU A 185 -13.32 -23.51 9.01
C LEU A 185 -14.19 -22.52 9.80
N ASN A 186 -14.30 -22.76 11.12
CA ASN A 186 -14.90 -21.82 12.07
C ASN A 186 -13.99 -20.59 12.38
N GLN A 187 -13.11 -20.21 11.45
CA GLN A 187 -12.17 -19.09 11.60
C GLN A 187 -12.07 -18.30 10.31
N THR A 188 -12.18 -16.97 10.42
CA THR A 188 -12.02 -16.03 9.30
C THR A 188 -10.55 -15.72 9.03
N TYR A 189 -10.25 -15.16 7.85
CA TYR A 189 -8.92 -14.65 7.51
C TYR A 189 -8.40 -13.63 8.54
N HIS A 190 -9.22 -12.65 8.92
CA HIS A 190 -8.83 -11.66 9.92
C HIS A 190 -8.70 -12.28 11.32
N SER A 191 -9.54 -13.26 11.68
CA SER A 191 -9.37 -14.03 12.93
C SER A 191 -8.00 -14.69 13.04
N PHE A 192 -7.48 -15.28 11.95
CA PHE A 192 -6.10 -15.80 11.93
C PHE A 192 -5.06 -14.71 12.13
N MET A 193 -5.20 -13.55 11.45
CA MET A 193 -4.27 -12.43 11.61
C MET A 193 -4.27 -11.90 13.06
N LEU A 194 -5.46 -11.72 13.65
CA LEU A 194 -5.65 -11.29 15.03
C LEU A 194 -5.19 -12.33 16.05
N ASN A 195 -4.92 -13.56 15.65
CA ASN A 195 -4.39 -14.60 16.53
C ASN A 195 -2.94 -14.97 16.23
N SER A 196 -2.25 -14.23 15.35
CA SER A 196 -0.87 -14.50 14.95
C SER A 196 0.09 -13.43 15.47
N LYS A 197 1.31 -13.83 15.84
CA LYS A 197 2.38 -12.86 16.16
C LYS A 197 2.89 -12.18 14.89
N PHE A 198 3.10 -12.96 13.84
CA PHE A 198 3.71 -12.53 12.58
C PHE A 198 2.79 -12.80 11.37
N CYS A 199 2.63 -11.83 10.47
CA CYS A 199 1.82 -11.98 9.27
C CYS A 199 2.72 -11.95 8.04
N LEU A 200 2.82 -13.07 7.33
CA LEU A 200 3.69 -13.18 6.17
C LEU A 200 3.13 -12.36 5.01
N CYS A 201 3.95 -11.47 4.46
CA CYS A 201 3.59 -10.56 3.38
C CYS A 201 4.47 -10.81 2.15
N PRO A 202 4.32 -11.95 1.45
CA PRO A 202 5.00 -12.22 0.20
C PRO A 202 4.45 -11.34 -0.93
N SER A 203 5.35 -10.76 -1.73
CA SER A 203 4.94 -10.03 -2.93
C SER A 203 4.28 -10.94 -3.97
N GLY A 204 3.52 -10.30 -4.85
CA GLY A 204 2.85 -10.92 -5.99
C GLY A 204 3.66 -10.74 -7.28
N TYR A 205 2.95 -10.59 -8.40
CA TYR A 205 3.55 -10.01 -9.61
C TYR A 205 3.92 -8.55 -9.35
N GLU A 206 3.03 -7.81 -8.69
CA GLU A 206 3.32 -6.51 -8.10
C GLU A 206 3.91 -6.68 -6.70
N VAL A 207 4.73 -5.72 -6.29
CA VAL A 207 5.31 -5.71 -4.95
C VAL A 207 4.33 -5.25 -3.86
N ALA A 208 3.28 -4.51 -4.25
CA ALA A 208 2.22 -4.09 -3.34
C ALA A 208 1.34 -5.26 -2.90
N SER A 209 0.86 -5.16 -1.65
CA SER A 209 -0.13 -6.10 -1.13
C SER A 209 -0.95 -5.44 -0.04
N PRO A 210 -2.29 -5.59 -0.05
CA PRO A 210 -3.13 -5.02 0.99
C PRO A 210 -2.87 -5.67 2.35
N ARG A 211 -2.30 -6.88 2.34
CA ARG A 211 -1.94 -7.65 3.53
C ARG A 211 -0.99 -6.92 4.46
N VAL A 212 -0.11 -6.08 3.93
CA VAL A 212 0.81 -5.29 4.77
C VAL A 212 0.01 -4.34 5.66
N VAL A 213 -1.01 -3.67 5.12
CA VAL A 213 -1.87 -2.77 5.89
C VAL A 213 -2.83 -3.55 6.79
N GLU A 214 -3.41 -4.65 6.30
CA GLU A 214 -4.26 -5.52 7.13
C GLU A 214 -3.49 -6.07 8.35
N ALA A 215 -2.20 -6.40 8.19
CA ALA A 215 -1.33 -6.83 9.28
C ALA A 215 -1.08 -5.72 10.30
N ILE A 216 -0.88 -4.49 9.85
CA ILE A 216 -0.78 -3.31 10.73
C ILE A 216 -2.07 -3.12 11.52
N TYR A 217 -3.25 -3.23 10.88
CA TYR A 217 -4.53 -3.12 11.57
C TYR A 217 -4.79 -4.26 12.57
N ALA A 218 -4.33 -5.48 12.26
CA ALA A 218 -4.44 -6.60 13.18
C ALA A 218 -3.44 -6.54 14.35
N GLU A 219 -2.50 -5.57 14.34
CA GLU A 219 -1.29 -5.54 15.18
C GLU A 219 -0.51 -6.87 15.11
N CYS A 220 -0.48 -7.45 13.92
CA CYS A 220 0.27 -8.66 13.57
C CYS A 220 1.54 -8.21 12.84
N VAL A 221 2.72 -8.49 13.39
CA VAL A 221 3.99 -7.95 12.86
C VAL A 221 4.17 -8.38 11.41
N PRO A 222 4.20 -7.45 10.44
CA PRO A 222 4.37 -7.79 9.03
C PRO A 222 5.75 -8.40 8.81
N VAL A 223 5.79 -9.55 8.15
CA VAL A 223 7.02 -10.18 7.68
C VAL A 223 7.12 -9.94 6.19
N ILE A 224 7.94 -8.99 5.79
CA ILE A 224 8.13 -8.57 4.41
C ILE A 224 8.98 -9.61 3.69
N LEU A 225 8.36 -10.29 2.72
CA LEU A 225 8.97 -11.30 1.87
C LEU A 225 8.91 -10.79 0.43
N SER A 226 9.78 -9.83 0.11
CA SER A 226 9.79 -9.16 -1.19
C SER A 226 11.19 -8.72 -1.57
N GLU A 227 11.47 -8.73 -2.87
CA GLU A 227 12.67 -8.17 -3.46
C GLU A 227 12.36 -6.77 -4.00
N ASN A 228 13.26 -5.81 -3.76
CA ASN A 228 13.21 -4.46 -4.37
C ASN A 228 11.95 -3.63 -4.11
N TYR A 229 11.14 -3.99 -3.11
CA TYR A 229 9.95 -3.22 -2.74
C TYR A 229 10.31 -2.00 -1.88
N VAL A 230 10.02 -0.81 -2.39
CA VAL A 230 10.07 0.42 -1.60
C VAL A 230 8.77 0.57 -0.83
N LEU A 231 8.81 0.24 0.47
CA LEU A 231 7.64 0.24 1.33
C LEU A 231 7.01 1.65 1.48
N PRO A 232 5.67 1.73 1.66
CA PRO A 232 4.98 3.00 1.86
C PRO A 232 5.59 3.84 2.98
N PHE A 233 5.77 5.13 2.72
CA PHE A 233 6.30 6.10 3.68
C PHE A 233 7.67 5.75 4.28
N SER A 234 8.50 4.97 3.59
CA SER A 234 9.85 4.59 4.05
C SER A 234 10.81 5.77 4.26
N ASP A 235 10.48 6.95 3.71
CA ASP A 235 11.16 8.21 3.98
C ASP A 235 10.76 8.89 5.30
N ILE A 236 9.66 8.43 5.92
CA ILE A 236 9.08 9.01 7.14
C ILE A 236 9.09 7.97 8.27
N LEU A 237 8.77 6.72 7.96
CA LEU A 237 8.59 5.61 8.88
C LEU A 237 9.80 4.66 8.83
N LYS A 238 10.31 4.32 10.01
CA LYS A 238 11.34 3.30 10.19
C LYS A 238 10.70 1.91 10.23
N TRP A 239 10.65 1.22 9.09
CA TRP A 239 9.97 -0.07 8.96
C TRP A 239 10.55 -1.16 9.85
N ASP A 240 11.84 -1.12 10.17
CA ASP A 240 12.51 -2.03 11.11
C ASP A 240 11.99 -1.89 12.56
N ALA A 241 11.33 -0.78 12.89
CA ALA A 241 10.74 -0.56 14.21
C ALA A 241 9.37 -1.26 14.38
N PHE A 242 8.75 -1.77 13.32
CA PHE A 242 7.42 -2.41 13.41
C PHE A 242 7.20 -3.59 12.43
N SER A 243 8.22 -3.99 11.67
CA SER A 243 8.16 -5.12 10.75
C SER A 243 9.45 -5.94 10.79
N ILE A 244 9.43 -7.12 10.18
CA ILE A 244 10.61 -7.96 9.96
C ILE A 244 10.76 -8.17 8.46
N LYS A 245 11.95 -7.97 7.92
CA LYS A 245 12.28 -8.38 6.56
C LYS A 245 12.95 -9.76 6.59
N VAL A 246 12.51 -10.68 5.73
CA VAL A 246 13.11 -12.00 5.53
C VAL A 246 13.43 -12.16 4.05
N GLU A 247 14.64 -12.64 3.75
CA GLU A 247 15.05 -12.89 2.38
C GLU A 247 14.30 -14.09 1.79
N VAL A 248 14.03 -14.04 0.48
CA VAL A 248 13.24 -15.08 -0.21
C VAL A 248 13.92 -16.46 -0.10
N SER A 249 15.25 -16.50 -0.13
CA SER A 249 16.04 -17.71 0.06
C SER A 249 15.87 -18.35 1.45
N ASP A 250 15.48 -17.57 2.45
CA ASP A 250 15.29 -18.02 3.84
C ASP A 250 13.85 -18.46 4.13
N ILE A 251 12.95 -18.50 3.13
CA ILE A 251 11.59 -19.03 3.28
C ILE A 251 11.57 -20.42 3.97
N PRO A 252 12.44 -21.39 3.63
CA PRO A 252 12.46 -22.68 4.31
C PRO A 252 12.76 -22.61 5.81
N ARG A 253 13.35 -21.50 6.30
CA ARG A 253 13.76 -21.27 7.69
C ARG A 253 12.83 -20.31 8.44
N LEU A 254 11.66 -19.97 7.90
CA LEU A 254 10.74 -19.01 8.51
C LEU A 254 10.42 -19.31 9.98
N LYS A 255 10.11 -20.57 10.33
CA LYS A 255 9.82 -20.92 11.72
C LYS A 255 11.03 -20.67 12.63
N GLU A 256 12.23 -21.07 12.21
CA GLU A 256 13.47 -20.84 12.95
C GLU A 256 13.69 -19.35 13.20
N ILE A 257 13.61 -18.52 12.14
CA ILE A 257 13.85 -17.08 12.19
C ILE A 257 12.82 -16.39 13.09
N LEU A 258 11.53 -16.70 12.91
CA LEU A 258 10.46 -16.04 13.66
C LEU A 258 10.41 -16.49 15.13
N SER A 259 10.72 -17.75 15.42
CA SER A 259 10.85 -18.26 16.79
C SER A 259 12.07 -17.71 17.51
N ALA A 260 13.13 -17.33 16.78
CA ALA A 260 14.33 -16.72 17.34
C ALA A 260 14.14 -15.25 17.75
N VAL A 261 13.02 -14.60 17.38
CA VAL A 261 12.74 -13.22 17.79
C VAL A 261 12.48 -13.16 19.30
N PRO A 262 13.31 -12.46 20.09
CA PRO A 262 13.09 -12.36 21.52
C PRO A 262 11.76 -11.66 21.83
N GLU A 263 11.10 -12.06 22.91
CA GLU A 263 9.80 -11.49 23.28
C GLU A 263 9.86 -9.97 23.50
N GLU A 264 10.96 -9.46 24.07
CA GLU A 264 11.19 -8.02 24.21
C GLU A 264 11.21 -7.29 22.85
N LYS A 265 11.87 -7.88 21.84
CA LYS A 265 11.89 -7.32 20.48
C LYS A 265 10.50 -7.37 19.86
N TYR A 266 9.78 -8.48 20.01
CA TYR A 266 8.41 -8.60 19.51
C TYR A 266 7.47 -7.54 20.13
N ARG A 267 7.56 -7.29 21.44
CA ARG A 267 6.78 -6.24 22.11
C ARG A 267 7.08 -4.85 21.54
N LYS A 268 8.36 -4.51 21.33
CA LYS A 268 8.75 -3.23 20.69
C LYS A 268 8.20 -3.09 19.27
N LEU A 269 8.22 -4.16 18.48
CA LEU A 269 7.62 -4.16 17.15
C LEU A 269 6.11 -3.90 17.20
N LYS A 270 5.41 -4.52 18.17
CA LYS A 270 3.97 -4.32 18.38
C LYS A 270 3.64 -2.88 18.83
N GLU A 271 4.44 -2.30 19.72
CA GLU A 271 4.33 -0.88 20.09
C GLU A 271 4.50 0.02 18.85
N GLY A 272 5.47 -0.30 17.99
CA GLY A 272 5.67 0.36 16.70
C GLY A 272 4.41 0.32 15.84
N LEU A 273 3.75 -0.85 15.72
CA LEU A 273 2.49 -0.99 14.98
C LEU A 273 1.39 -0.06 15.51
N GLN A 274 1.22 0.01 16.84
CA GLN A 274 0.21 0.88 17.46
C GLN A 274 0.43 2.36 17.12
N VAL A 275 1.70 2.79 17.07
CA VAL A 275 2.06 4.17 16.72
C VAL A 275 1.79 4.45 15.24
N VAL A 276 2.18 3.53 14.35
CA VAL A 276 2.10 3.78 12.90
C VAL A 276 0.73 3.51 12.30
N ARG A 277 -0.13 2.74 12.96
CA ARG A 277 -1.46 2.35 12.47
C ARG A 277 -2.26 3.51 11.90
N LYS A 278 -2.34 4.63 12.62
CA LYS A 278 -3.05 5.84 12.18
C LYS A 278 -2.60 6.37 10.81
N HIS A 279 -1.34 6.15 10.44
CA HIS A 279 -0.75 6.59 9.17
C HIS A 279 -1.24 5.81 7.95
N PHE A 280 -1.92 4.69 8.19
CA PHE A 280 -2.51 3.87 7.13
C PHE A 280 -4.04 3.96 7.12
N GLU A 281 -4.66 4.72 8.02
CA GLU A 281 -6.12 4.85 8.07
C GLU A 281 -6.65 5.76 6.95
N LEU A 282 -7.80 5.39 6.37
CA LEU A 282 -8.58 6.19 5.42
C LEU A 282 -9.75 6.85 6.15
N ASN A 283 -9.54 8.06 6.66
CA ASN A 283 -10.59 8.81 7.35
C ASN A 283 -11.42 9.67 6.38
N GLN A 284 -12.70 9.89 6.72
CA GLN A 284 -13.54 10.89 6.07
C GLN A 284 -14.29 11.74 7.11
N PRO A 285 -14.05 13.05 7.18
CA PRO A 285 -13.03 13.80 6.44
C PRO A 285 -11.60 13.36 6.82
N ALA A 286 -10.62 13.63 5.96
CA ALA A 286 -9.23 13.30 6.25
C ALA A 286 -8.77 13.93 7.59
N LYS A 287 -8.04 13.14 8.39
CA LYS A 287 -7.52 13.54 9.70
C LYS A 287 -6.02 13.70 9.64
N ARG A 288 -5.48 14.63 10.43
CA ARG A 288 -4.03 14.83 10.50
C ARG A 288 -3.32 13.51 10.79
N PHE A 289 -2.25 13.25 10.05
CA PHE A 289 -1.43 12.03 10.10
C PHE A 289 -2.07 10.77 9.52
N ASP A 290 -3.25 10.84 8.91
CA ASP A 290 -3.80 9.71 8.15
C ASP A 290 -3.10 9.49 6.81
N VAL A 291 -3.51 8.47 6.06
CA VAL A 291 -2.84 8.10 4.80
C VAL A 291 -2.84 9.24 3.78
N PHE A 292 -3.91 10.05 3.74
CA PHE A 292 -4.01 11.20 2.84
C PHE A 292 -2.94 12.24 3.18
N HIS A 293 -2.81 12.61 4.46
CA HIS A 293 -1.80 13.56 4.91
C HIS A 293 -0.37 13.01 4.76
N MET A 294 -0.18 11.71 4.99
CA MET A 294 1.12 11.04 4.81
C MET A 294 1.56 11.02 3.34
N LEU A 295 0.63 10.82 2.40
CA LEU A 295 0.90 10.92 0.97
C LEU A 295 1.29 12.35 0.56
N LEU A 296 0.50 13.35 0.97
CA LEU A 296 0.85 14.76 0.71
C LEU A 296 2.20 15.15 1.32
N HIS A 297 2.53 14.62 2.50
CA HIS A 297 3.83 14.85 3.12
C HIS A 297 4.97 14.22 2.31
N SER A 298 4.80 12.98 1.83
CA SER A 298 5.79 12.29 1.00
C SER A 298 6.04 13.04 -0.31
N ILE A 299 4.97 13.52 -0.97
CA ILE A 299 5.05 14.35 -2.18
C ILE A 299 5.80 15.66 -1.88
N TRP A 300 5.44 16.33 -0.78
CA TRP A 300 6.10 17.55 -0.34
C TRP A 300 7.61 17.38 -0.13
N LEU A 301 8.04 16.28 0.50
CA LEU A 301 9.45 15.99 0.73
C LEU A 301 10.24 15.83 -0.58
N ARG A 302 9.66 15.14 -1.58
CA ARG A 302 10.27 14.97 -2.90
C ARG A 302 10.34 16.28 -3.69
N ARG A 303 9.32 17.13 -3.56
CA ARG A 303 9.33 18.48 -4.15
C ARG A 303 10.43 19.37 -3.59
N LEU A 304 10.84 19.16 -2.33
CA LEU A 304 11.92 19.94 -1.73
C LEU A 304 13.33 19.45 -2.12
N ASN A 305 13.45 18.36 -2.89
CA ASN A 305 14.73 17.73 -3.24
C ASN A 305 15.61 17.47 -2.00
N PHE A 306 15.01 17.15 -0.84
CA PHE A 306 15.82 16.65 0.27
C PHE A 306 16.53 15.40 -0.22
N ARG A 307 17.87 15.43 -0.27
CA ARG A 307 18.69 14.25 -0.47
C ARG A 307 18.41 13.30 0.70
N VAL A 308 17.43 12.42 0.54
CA VAL A 308 17.27 11.27 1.43
C VAL A 308 18.37 10.29 1.02
N VAL A 309 19.60 10.60 1.44
CA VAL A 309 20.70 9.66 1.44
C VAL A 309 20.38 8.69 2.58
N GLN A 310 19.75 7.56 2.26
CA GLN A 310 19.86 6.41 3.15
C GLN A 310 21.23 5.80 2.91
N SER A 311 22.10 6.02 3.90
CA SER A 311 23.40 5.41 4.04
C SER A 311 23.26 3.91 4.31
N ALA A 312 23.94 3.11 3.48
CA ALA A 312 24.38 1.71 3.66
C ALA A 312 23.31 0.62 3.82
#